data_AF-A0A351IVP1-F1
#
_entry.id   AF-A0A351IVP1-F1
#
_cell.length_a   1.000
_cell.length_b   1.000
_cell.length_c   1.000
_cell.angle_alpha   90.00
_cell.angle_beta   90.00
_cell.angle_gamma   90.00
#
_symmetry.space_group_name_H-M   'P 1'
#
loop_
_entity.id
_entity.type
_entity.pdbx_description
1 polymer ?
#
loop_
_entity_poly.entity_id
_entity_poly.type
_entity_poly.pdbx_seq_one_letter_code
_entity_poly.pdbx_strand_id
1 'polypeptide(L)'
;MAATRAAPLTNVTLLHYPRRRPDDLTPGFHPHKDITVVTILDPDPAGGLEVRSREGSWMEAECPEGALLVNVGDLLEVWSGGRLVSTPHRVTNPVGVDRYSAPFFVVPNHRVVVEPLLEPVAGFRPRSVPVGAVTAEVWRTNWPDEAPSDPTTHLGTVDA
;
A
#
# COMPACT_ATOMS: atom_id res chain seq x y z
N MET A 1 -2.67 -21.94 6.22
CA MET A 1 -2.39 -21.03 7.35
C MET A 1 -0.90 -20.88 7.67
N ALA A 2 -0.06 -21.93 7.72
CA ALA A 2 1.37 -21.78 8.07
C ALA A 2 2.19 -20.93 7.06
N ALA A 3 1.87 -21.00 5.77
CA ALA A 3 2.60 -20.28 4.71
C ALA A 3 2.43 -18.75 4.72
N THR A 4 1.39 -18.20 5.37
CA THR A 4 1.16 -16.75 5.38
C THR A 4 2.08 -16.00 6.35
N ARG A 5 2.69 -16.69 7.32
CA ARG A 5 3.52 -16.08 8.38
C ARG A 5 5.02 -16.24 8.18
N ALA A 6 5.47 -17.23 7.40
CA ALA A 6 6.90 -17.45 7.17
C ALA A 6 7.41 -16.47 6.09
N ALA A 7 8.47 -15.70 6.38
CA ALA A 7 9.10 -14.76 5.44
C ALA A 7 8.11 -13.87 4.66
N PRO A 8 7.32 -13.02 5.35
CA PRO A 8 6.39 -12.11 4.68
C PRO A 8 7.16 -11.06 3.87
N LEU A 9 6.53 -10.52 2.81
CA LEU A 9 7.05 -9.36 2.07
C LEU A 9 6.69 -8.03 2.76
N THR A 10 6.40 -8.06 4.06
CA THR A 10 6.02 -6.89 4.85
C THR A 10 7.18 -5.90 4.90
N ASN A 11 6.90 -4.62 4.64
CA ASN A 11 7.92 -3.57 4.57
C ASN A 11 7.41 -2.24 5.15
N VAL A 12 8.36 -1.34 5.40
CA VAL A 12 8.09 0.08 5.67
C VAL A 12 8.69 0.89 4.53
N THR A 13 7.97 1.90 4.05
CA THR A 13 8.54 2.90 3.15
C THR A 13 8.61 4.23 3.88
N LEU A 14 9.79 4.83 3.93
CA LEU A 14 9.98 6.16 4.51
C LEU A 14 9.88 7.20 3.39
N LEU A 15 8.87 8.06 3.49
CA LEU A 15 8.53 9.03 2.47
C LEU A 15 8.67 10.44 3.03
N HIS A 16 9.33 11.29 2.26
CA HIS A 16 9.37 12.73 2.47
C HIS A 16 8.69 13.41 1.29
N TYR A 17 7.64 14.16 1.60
CA TYR A 17 6.90 14.99 0.67
C TYR A 17 7.32 16.45 0.89
N PRO A 18 8.13 17.02 -0.02
CA PRO A 18 8.59 18.39 0.15
C PRO A 18 7.44 19.39 0.15
N ARG A 19 7.61 20.49 0.88
CA ARG A 19 6.67 21.60 0.91
C ARG A 19 6.30 22.06 -0.49
N ARG A 20 4.99 22.10 -0.73
CA ARG A 20 4.43 22.52 -2.00
C ARG A 20 4.33 24.04 -2.06
N ARG A 21 4.63 24.62 -3.22
CA ARG A 21 4.38 26.05 -3.48
C ARG A 21 2.89 26.28 -3.76
N PRO A 22 2.31 27.45 -3.45
CA PRO A 22 0.89 27.71 -3.66
C PRO A 22 0.41 27.51 -5.11
N ASP A 23 1.28 27.75 -6.09
CA ASP A 23 1.03 27.69 -7.53
C ASP A 23 1.30 26.32 -8.16
N ASP A 24 2.05 25.45 -7.48
CA ASP A 24 2.25 24.06 -7.90
C ASP A 24 0.93 23.32 -7.68
N LEU A 25 0.36 22.62 -8.66
CA LEU A 25 -0.88 21.81 -8.49
C LEU A 25 -0.61 20.31 -8.50
N THR A 26 0.66 19.90 -8.48
CA THR A 26 1.07 18.51 -8.59
C THR A 26 0.66 17.73 -7.34
N PRO A 27 -0.01 16.57 -7.48
CA PRO A 27 -0.28 15.71 -6.33
C PRO A 27 1.03 15.15 -5.78
N GLY A 28 1.09 14.98 -4.46
CA GLY A 28 2.22 14.30 -3.81
C GLY A 28 2.32 12.84 -4.22
N PHE A 29 1.15 12.19 -4.35
CA PHE A 29 1.05 10.84 -4.90
C PHE A 29 -0.32 10.63 -5.54
N HIS A 30 -0.33 10.00 -6.71
CA HIS A 30 -1.54 9.83 -7.50
C HIS A 30 -2.57 8.89 -6.82
N PRO A 31 -3.87 8.96 -7.18
CA PRO A 31 -4.88 8.03 -6.71
C PRO A 31 -4.53 6.56 -6.99
N HIS A 32 -4.50 5.73 -5.95
CA HIS A 32 -4.19 4.31 -6.06
C HIS A 32 -4.83 3.49 -4.93
N LYS A 33 -4.65 2.16 -5.01
CA LYS A 33 -4.97 1.19 -3.95
C LYS A 33 -3.72 0.41 -3.61
N ASP A 34 -3.57 0.02 -2.36
CA ASP A 34 -2.44 -0.76 -1.91
C ASP A 34 -2.62 -2.25 -2.22
N ILE A 35 -1.59 -2.89 -2.77
CA ILE A 35 -1.52 -4.36 -2.90
C ILE A 35 -1.00 -4.97 -1.60
N THR A 36 -1.79 -4.80 -0.54
CA THR A 36 -1.47 -5.26 0.83
C THR A 36 -2.68 -5.94 1.46
N VAL A 37 -2.50 -6.53 2.64
CA VAL A 37 -3.62 -6.93 3.50
C VAL A 37 -4.15 -5.67 4.19
N VAL A 38 -3.29 -5.00 4.93
CA VAL A 38 -3.56 -3.69 5.52
C VAL A 38 -2.30 -2.83 5.41
N THR A 39 -2.51 -1.52 5.38
CA THR A 39 -1.46 -0.51 5.53
C THR A 39 -1.71 0.23 6.84
N ILE A 40 -0.69 0.35 7.67
CA ILE A 40 -0.78 0.97 9.01
C ILE A 40 0.19 2.14 9.03
N LEU A 41 -0.27 3.31 9.49
CA LEU A 41 0.60 4.48 9.61
C LEU A 41 0.16 5.40 10.75
N ASP A 42 1.13 6.07 11.33
CA ASP A 42 0.91 7.26 12.16
C ASP A 42 0.82 8.47 11.23
N PRO A 43 -0.34 9.15 11.14
CA PRO A 43 -0.52 10.23 10.19
C PRO A 43 0.23 11.48 10.64
N ASP A 44 0.92 12.10 9.70
CA ASP A 44 1.60 13.37 9.93
C ASP A 44 0.55 14.49 10.15
N PRO A 45 0.69 15.32 11.20
CA PRO A 45 -0.19 16.46 11.46
C PRO A 45 -0.28 17.49 10.32
N ALA A 46 0.68 17.49 9.39
CA ALA A 46 0.63 18.29 8.18
C ALA A 46 -0.52 17.90 7.23
N GLY A 47 -1.14 16.73 7.44
CA GLY A 47 -2.34 16.28 6.73
C GLY A 47 -2.07 15.81 5.30
N GLY A 48 -3.08 15.93 4.44
CA GLY A 48 -2.94 15.70 3.00
C GLY A 48 -3.07 14.25 2.52
N LEU A 49 -3.29 13.30 3.43
CA LEU A 49 -3.74 11.96 3.04
C LEU A 49 -5.25 12.01 2.79
N GLU A 50 -5.68 11.72 1.57
CA GLU A 50 -7.10 11.67 1.22
C GLU A 50 -7.52 10.26 0.83
N VAL A 51 -8.69 9.83 1.30
CA VAL A 51 -9.34 8.56 0.96
C VAL A 51 -10.58 8.81 0.13
N ARG A 52 -10.93 7.85 -0.73
CA ARG A 52 -12.15 7.91 -1.54
C ARG A 52 -13.27 7.12 -0.87
N SER A 53 -14.38 7.80 -0.58
CA SER A 53 -15.60 7.20 -0.06
C SER A 53 -16.25 6.24 -1.07
N ARG A 54 -17.25 5.47 -0.62
CA ARG A 54 -18.02 4.57 -1.49
C ARG A 54 -18.88 5.34 -2.49
N GLU A 55 -19.27 6.55 -2.14
CA GLU A 55 -19.98 7.51 -2.98
C GLU A 55 -19.05 8.16 -4.02
N GLY A 56 -17.73 7.92 -3.90
CA GLY A 56 -16.72 8.34 -4.86
C GLY A 56 -16.12 9.72 -4.59
N SER A 57 -16.51 10.38 -3.50
CA SER A 57 -15.92 11.65 -3.04
C SER A 57 -14.57 11.42 -2.36
N TRP A 58 -13.65 12.37 -2.53
CA TRP A 58 -12.38 12.39 -1.80
C TRP A 58 -12.56 13.17 -0.49
N MET A 59 -12.01 12.64 0.59
CA MET A 59 -12.03 13.28 1.91
C MET A 59 -10.70 13.06 2.63
N GLU A 60 -10.30 14.01 3.46
CA GLU A 60 -9.11 13.87 4.29
C GLU A 60 -9.29 12.71 5.28
N ALA A 61 -8.21 11.96 5.49
CA ALA A 61 -8.22 10.84 6.39
C ALA A 61 -7.98 11.32 7.83
N GLU A 62 -9.06 11.37 8.61
CA GLU A 62 -9.00 11.76 10.01
C GLU A 62 -8.47 10.61 10.88
N CYS A 63 -7.62 10.94 11.85
CA CYS A 63 -7.12 9.99 12.84
C CYS A 63 -7.05 10.66 14.22
N PRO A 64 -7.70 10.10 15.26
CA PRO A 64 -7.61 10.64 16.61
C PRO A 64 -6.17 10.64 17.15
N GLU A 65 -5.87 11.57 18.05
CA GLU A 65 -4.58 11.61 18.75
C GLU A 65 -4.30 10.28 19.47
N GLY A 66 -3.08 9.75 19.28
CA GLY A 66 -2.66 8.47 19.84
C GLY A 66 -3.22 7.23 19.13
N ALA A 67 -3.96 7.41 18.02
CA ALA A 67 -4.41 6.31 17.17
C ALA A 67 -3.49 6.14 15.95
N LEU A 68 -3.57 4.95 15.34
CA LEU A 68 -2.96 4.68 14.04
C LEU A 68 -4.06 4.58 12.99
N LEU A 69 -3.76 5.10 11.80
CA LEU A 69 -4.61 4.92 10.64
C LEU A 69 -4.36 3.54 10.04
N VAL A 70 -5.45 2.79 9.79
CA VAL A 70 -5.40 1.46 9.17
C VAL A 70 -6.22 1.47 7.90
N ASN A 71 -5.55 1.29 6.77
CA ASN A 71 -6.15 1.19 5.45
C ASN A 71 -6.34 -0.28 5.05
N VAL A 72 -7.46 -0.60 4.39
CA VAL A 72 -7.71 -1.92 3.79
C VAL A 72 -7.03 -1.97 2.42
N GLY A 73 -6.21 -3.00 2.20
CA GLY A 73 -5.60 -3.28 0.91
C GLY A 73 -6.34 -4.33 0.09
N ASP A 74 -5.91 -4.50 -1.15
CA ASP A 74 -6.49 -5.41 -2.14
C ASP A 74 -6.52 -6.87 -1.70
N LEU A 75 -5.50 -7.32 -0.96
CA LEU A 75 -5.42 -8.73 -0.55
C LEU A 75 -6.49 -9.05 0.50
N LEU A 76 -6.80 -8.10 1.39
CA LEU A 76 -7.86 -8.28 2.37
C LEU A 76 -9.26 -8.15 1.76
N GLU A 77 -9.45 -7.31 0.76
CA GLU A 77 -10.68 -7.28 -0.04
C GLU A 77 -10.96 -8.66 -0.66
N VAL A 78 -9.95 -9.29 -1.27
CA VAL A 78 -10.07 -10.65 -1.83
C VAL A 78 -10.35 -11.67 -0.74
N TRP A 79 -9.55 -11.73 0.32
CA TRP A 79 -9.76 -12.70 1.41
C TRP A 79 -11.15 -12.58 2.05
N SER A 80 -11.66 -11.36 2.20
CA SER A 80 -12.99 -11.11 2.79
C SER A 80 -14.15 -11.40 1.84
N GLY A 81 -13.88 -11.78 0.58
CA GLY A 81 -14.88 -11.97 -0.45
C GLY A 81 -15.64 -10.68 -0.77
N GLY A 82 -14.97 -9.52 -0.73
CA GLY A 82 -15.54 -8.21 -1.04
C GLY A 82 -16.32 -7.52 0.09
N ARG A 83 -16.26 -8.03 1.33
CA ARG A 83 -16.91 -7.39 2.50
C ARG A 83 -16.17 -6.14 2.92
N LEU A 84 -14.84 -6.23 2.96
CA LEU A 84 -13.94 -5.11 3.12
C LEU A 84 -13.54 -4.62 1.73
N VAL A 85 -13.50 -3.30 1.54
CA VAL A 85 -13.21 -2.69 0.24
C VAL A 85 -11.83 -2.06 0.31
N SER A 86 -10.97 -2.42 -0.63
CA SER A 86 -9.65 -1.82 -0.76
C SER A 86 -9.81 -0.33 -1.04
N THR A 87 -9.30 0.51 -0.14
CA THR A 87 -9.68 1.93 -0.11
C THR A 87 -8.76 2.72 -1.04
N PRO A 88 -9.31 3.34 -2.10
CA PRO A 88 -8.53 4.24 -2.92
C PRO A 88 -8.07 5.43 -2.08
N HIS A 89 -6.81 5.79 -2.19
CA HIS A 89 -6.24 6.93 -1.49
C HIS A 89 -5.27 7.69 -2.39
N ARG A 90 -5.00 8.94 -2.03
CA ARG A 90 -4.04 9.82 -2.71
C ARG A 90 -3.36 10.73 -1.70
N VAL A 91 -2.27 11.37 -2.10
CA VAL A 91 -1.60 12.37 -1.27
C VAL A 91 -1.62 13.72 -1.96
N THR A 92 -2.18 14.72 -1.29
CA THR A 92 -2.08 16.13 -1.63
C THR A 92 -1.02 16.75 -0.73
N ASN A 93 0.05 17.31 -1.30
CA ASN A 93 1.07 17.95 -0.45
C ASN A 93 0.48 19.24 0.15
N PRO A 94 0.61 19.45 1.47
CA PRO A 94 0.21 20.70 2.09
C PRO A 94 1.10 21.85 1.60
N VAL A 95 0.51 23.05 1.51
CA VAL A 95 1.23 24.24 1.06
C VAL A 95 2.11 24.75 2.19
N GLY A 96 3.40 24.99 1.89
CA GLY A 96 4.31 25.67 2.82
C GLY A 96 4.88 24.82 3.97
N VAL A 97 4.53 23.54 4.09
CA VAL A 97 5.05 22.63 5.12
C VAL A 97 5.47 21.29 4.50
N ASP A 98 6.57 20.73 4.99
CA ASP A 98 7.03 19.40 4.60
C ASP A 98 6.15 18.34 5.30
N ARG A 99 5.87 17.22 4.62
CA ARG A 99 5.10 16.10 5.18
C ARG A 99 5.96 14.84 5.17
N TYR A 100 5.93 14.09 6.26
CA TYR A 100 6.60 12.81 6.38
C TYR A 100 5.58 11.69 6.45
N SER A 101 5.97 10.48 6.05
CA SER A 101 5.07 9.34 6.11
C SER A 101 5.88 8.06 6.22
N ALA A 102 5.50 7.17 7.13
CA ALA A 102 6.14 5.88 7.33
C ALA A 102 5.12 4.73 7.30
N PRO A 103 4.42 4.49 6.17
CA PRO A 103 3.47 3.40 6.06
C PRO A 103 4.15 2.03 6.24
N PHE A 104 3.56 1.23 7.13
CA PHE A 104 3.86 -0.17 7.36
C PHE A 104 2.89 -1.03 6.55
N PHE A 105 3.40 -1.73 5.55
CA PHE A 105 2.62 -2.51 4.60
C PHE A 105 2.63 -3.99 4.98
N VAL A 106 1.48 -4.53 5.37
CA VAL A 106 1.36 -5.96 5.71
C VAL A 106 1.14 -6.76 4.42
N VAL A 107 2.17 -7.47 3.99
CA VAL A 107 2.14 -8.30 2.77
C VAL A 107 2.55 -9.75 3.12
N PRO A 108 1.79 -10.77 2.67
CA PRO A 108 2.13 -12.17 2.92
C PRO A 108 3.42 -12.60 2.21
N ASN A 109 3.83 -13.86 2.45
CA ASN A 109 4.94 -14.47 1.71
C ASN A 109 4.68 -14.49 0.19
N HIS A 110 5.73 -14.33 -0.61
CA HIS A 110 5.66 -14.33 -2.08
C HIS A 110 5.04 -15.61 -2.70
N ARG A 111 5.07 -16.74 -1.99
CA ARG A 111 4.48 -18.02 -2.42
C ARG A 111 2.98 -18.12 -2.18
N VAL A 112 2.38 -17.16 -1.48
CA VAL A 112 0.95 -17.18 -1.19
C VAL A 112 0.18 -16.81 -2.45
N VAL A 113 -0.84 -17.62 -2.75
CA VAL A 113 -1.93 -17.23 -3.65
C VAL A 113 -3.10 -16.82 -2.78
N VAL A 114 -3.52 -15.56 -2.90
CA VAL A 114 -4.65 -14.99 -2.15
C VAL A 114 -5.94 -15.25 -2.93
N GLU A 115 -6.85 -15.99 -2.30
CA GLU A 115 -8.18 -16.34 -2.82
C GLU A 115 -9.22 -16.11 -1.73
N PRO A 116 -10.51 -15.90 -2.05
CA PRO A 116 -11.52 -15.68 -1.03
C PRO A 116 -11.51 -16.75 0.06
N LEU A 117 -11.39 -16.32 1.32
CA LEU A 117 -11.51 -17.19 2.50
C LEU A 117 -12.97 -17.31 2.95
N LEU A 118 -13.79 -16.35 2.55
CA LEU A 118 -15.22 -16.28 2.81
C LEU A 118 -15.98 -16.36 1.49
N GLU A 119 -17.21 -16.86 1.54
CA GLU A 119 -18.12 -16.84 0.40
C GLU A 119 -18.27 -15.40 -0.13
N PRO A 120 -17.95 -15.13 -1.40
CA PRO A 120 -18.08 -13.81 -2.02
C PRO A 120 -19.46 -13.18 -1.79
N VAL A 121 -19.49 -11.88 -1.51
CA VAL A 121 -20.76 -11.13 -1.50
C VAL A 121 -21.30 -10.97 -2.92
N ALA A 122 -22.61 -10.79 -3.05
CA ALA A 122 -23.24 -10.59 -4.36
C ALA A 122 -22.58 -9.44 -5.12
N GLY A 123 -22.24 -9.68 -6.39
CA GLY A 123 -21.58 -8.71 -7.26
C GLY A 123 -20.06 -8.62 -7.12
N PHE A 124 -19.45 -9.24 -6.09
CA PHE A 124 -18.00 -9.36 -6.02
C PHE A 124 -17.50 -10.39 -7.04
N ARG A 125 -16.49 -10.04 -7.82
CA ARG A 125 -15.85 -10.95 -8.77
C ARG A 125 -14.65 -11.62 -8.10
N PRO A 126 -14.71 -12.93 -7.81
CA PRO A 126 -13.58 -13.64 -7.20
C PRO A 126 -12.36 -13.56 -8.12
N ARG A 127 -11.18 -13.45 -7.51
CA ARG A 127 -9.90 -13.51 -8.21
C ARG A 127 -8.87 -14.22 -7.34
N SER A 128 -7.93 -14.89 -8.00
CA SER A 128 -6.74 -15.47 -7.36
C SER A 128 -5.57 -14.53 -7.59
N VAL A 129 -4.91 -14.10 -6.51
CA VAL A 129 -3.82 -13.12 -6.54
C VAL A 129 -2.51 -13.79 -6.12
N PRO A 130 -1.64 -14.19 -7.06
CA PRO A 130 -0.31 -14.71 -6.74
C PRO A 130 0.57 -13.56 -6.21
N VAL A 131 0.81 -13.53 -4.89
CA VAL A 131 1.45 -12.39 -4.20
C VAL A 131 2.80 -12.05 -4.81
N GLY A 132 3.68 -13.03 -4.98
CA GLY A 132 5.03 -12.79 -5.52
C GLY A 132 5.02 -12.18 -6.93
N ALA A 133 4.15 -12.67 -7.81
CA ALA A 133 4.06 -12.16 -9.18
C ALA A 133 3.49 -10.73 -9.21
N VAL A 134 2.44 -10.45 -8.44
CA VAL A 134 1.84 -9.11 -8.42
C VAL A 134 2.76 -8.10 -7.75
N THR A 135 3.42 -8.45 -6.63
CA THR A 135 4.38 -7.55 -5.98
C THR A 135 5.57 -7.26 -6.91
N ALA A 136 6.11 -8.27 -7.60
CA ALA A 136 7.17 -8.05 -8.58
C ALA A 136 6.72 -7.11 -9.72
N GLU A 137 5.48 -7.25 -10.19
CA GLU A 137 4.93 -6.38 -11.22
C GLU A 137 4.76 -4.94 -10.72
N VAL A 138 4.28 -4.73 -9.48
CA VAL A 138 4.18 -3.39 -8.87
C VAL A 138 5.53 -2.70 -8.83
N TRP A 139 6.58 -3.41 -8.39
CA TRP A 139 7.95 -2.88 -8.41
C TRP A 139 8.39 -2.51 -9.82
N ARG A 140 8.19 -3.41 -10.79
CA ARG A 140 8.56 -3.18 -12.19
C ARG A 140 7.84 -1.99 -12.82
N THR A 141 6.57 -1.76 -12.47
CA THR A 141 5.77 -0.65 -13.03
C THR A 141 6.03 0.69 -12.34
N ASN A 142 6.38 0.69 -11.06
CA ASN A 142 6.70 1.91 -10.33
C ASN A 142 8.10 2.45 -10.67
N TRP A 143 9.01 1.56 -11.06
CA TRP A 143 10.38 1.88 -11.44
C TRP A 143 10.74 1.27 -12.80
N PRO A 144 10.09 1.70 -13.90
CA PRO A 144 10.25 1.08 -15.21
C PRO A 144 11.65 1.25 -15.79
N ASP A 145 12.38 2.28 -15.35
CA ASP A 145 13.71 2.64 -15.83
C ASP A 145 14.85 2.12 -14.92
N GLU A 146 14.50 1.49 -13.79
CA GLU A 146 15.51 0.92 -12.88
C GLU A 146 15.95 -0.46 -13.38
N ALA A 147 17.26 -0.61 -13.58
CA ALA A 147 17.88 -1.89 -13.88
C ALA A 147 18.56 -2.44 -12.61
N PRO A 148 18.57 -3.77 -12.39
CA PRO A 148 19.36 -4.35 -11.31
C PRO A 148 20.83 -3.94 -11.50
N SER A 149 21.40 -3.30 -10.49
CA SER A 149 22.84 -2.98 -10.48
C SER A 149 23.72 -4.24 -10.45
N ASP A 150 23.15 -5.36 -10.00
CA ASP A 150 23.77 -6.67 -9.99
C ASP A 150 22.72 -7.75 -10.34
N PRO A 151 22.87 -8.48 -11.46
CA PRO A 151 21.99 -9.59 -11.82
C PRO A 151 22.23 -10.84 -10.97
N THR A 152 23.31 -10.90 -10.20
CA THR A 152 23.64 -12.03 -9.34
C THR A 152 22.93 -11.88 -8.00
N THR A 153 22.20 -12.91 -7.59
CA THR A 153 21.57 -12.95 -6.26
C THR A 153 22.66 -13.28 -5.24
N HIS A 154 23.41 -12.28 -4.77
CA HIS A 154 24.24 -12.43 -3.59
C HIS A 154 23.32 -12.60 -2.37
N LEU A 155 23.01 -13.86 -2.01
CA LEU A 155 22.20 -14.23 -0.86
C LEU A 155 22.97 -14.05 0.47
N GLY A 156 23.55 -12.87 0.69
CA GLY A 156 24.16 -12.52 1.96
C GLY A 156 25.32 -13.44 2.39
N THR A 157 25.96 -14.17 1.47
CA THR A 157 27.24 -14.82 1.74
C THR A 157 28.29 -13.74 1.94
N VAL A 158 28.58 -13.43 3.19
CA VAL A 158 29.90 -12.98 3.61
C VAL A 158 30.82 -14.19 3.48
N ASP A 159 31.89 -14.06 2.70
CA ASP A 159 32.79 -15.14 2.32
C ASP A 159 33.29 -16.00 3.50
N ALA A 160 33.57 -17.27 3.20
CA ALA A 160 33.98 -18.35 4.11
C ALA A 160 35.38 -18.20 4.71
#